data_AF-A0AAJ4ZHN1-F1
#
_entry.id   AF-A0AAJ4ZHN1-F1
#
_cell.length_a   1.000
_cell.length_b   1.000
_cell.length_c   1.000
_cell.angle_alpha   90.00
_cell.angle_beta   90.00
_cell.angle_gamma   90.00
#
_symmetry.space_group_name_H-M   'P 1'
#
loop_
_entity.id
_entity.type
_entity.pdbx_description
1 polymer ?
#
loop_
_entity_poly.entity_id
_entity_poly.type
_entity_poly.pdbx_seq_one_letter_code
_entity_poly.pdbx_strand_id
1 'polypeptide(L)'
;MRKILLQLAFVTTSVLCASLANAAEAATSSHTARDMWHQYMDTHGDCGSNTAPVFLCTGILIRETVPGPGYYSWQPSPEDVATGRISFSYLRKDAKFGGFKSGGTNGLTLFPALGPYKGPSGQDKVEVLCAFPMDGWTDHRPTDHGCGPTQTFPSQSVLCQQQGIFTAQAWLNHWNAAPGGSNRNLYQCGFDVRHSSPYKDTTDAFNQVIKAMQLLGETEFHDHNELVISAWSATIDPSKLPIQSFFYVAVGNDAGGQALANAQKDQKDYYNVTRGGFIPIVRITPPASLSDDYDFHFKPEDQAVPIP
;
A
#
# COMPACT_ATOMS: atom_id res chain seq x y z
N MET A 1 -11.15 83.50 6.88
CA MET A 1 -10.86 82.64 5.72
C MET A 1 -9.58 81.82 5.96
N ARG A 2 -9.69 80.58 6.42
CA ARG A 2 -8.80 79.47 6.05
C ARG A 2 -9.37 78.15 6.59
N LYS A 3 -9.26 77.13 5.75
CA LYS A 3 -10.11 75.94 5.65
C LYS A 3 -9.76 74.86 6.68
N ILE A 4 -10.82 74.13 7.05
CA ILE A 4 -10.89 72.80 7.67
C ILE A 4 -9.99 71.80 6.94
N LEU A 5 -9.35 70.86 7.66
CA LEU A 5 -9.29 69.45 7.26
C LEU A 5 -8.89 68.56 8.46
N LEU A 6 -9.87 67.78 8.96
CA LEU A 6 -9.66 66.58 9.78
C LEU A 6 -9.02 65.52 8.88
N GLN A 7 -7.91 64.91 9.31
CA GLN A 7 -7.44 63.65 8.74
C GLN A 7 -7.62 62.54 9.79
N LEU A 8 -8.64 61.70 9.57
CA LEU A 8 -8.75 60.39 10.22
C LEU A 8 -7.65 59.48 9.66
N ALA A 9 -6.74 59.03 10.51
CA ALA A 9 -5.85 57.93 10.19
C ALA A 9 -6.60 56.61 10.41
N PHE A 10 -6.99 55.94 9.32
CA PHE A 10 -7.45 54.56 9.35
C PHE A 10 -6.24 53.65 9.56
N VAL A 11 -6.15 53.03 10.73
CA VAL A 11 -5.23 51.91 10.98
C VAL A 11 -5.87 50.66 10.39
N THR A 12 -5.44 50.26 9.19
CA THR A 12 -5.78 48.95 8.64
C THR A 12 -4.83 47.92 9.23
N THR A 13 -5.26 47.24 10.29
CA THR A 13 -4.65 45.98 10.72
C THR A 13 -5.00 44.90 9.70
N SER A 14 -4.09 44.64 8.77
CA SER A 14 -4.14 43.49 7.88
C SER A 14 -3.96 42.22 8.73
N VAL A 15 -5.06 41.52 9.00
CA VAL A 15 -5.06 40.23 9.68
C VAL A 15 -4.39 39.21 8.75
N LEU A 16 -3.24 38.66 9.19
CA LEU A 16 -2.63 37.45 8.62
C LEU A 16 -3.68 36.32 8.66
N CYS A 17 -4.18 35.93 7.49
CA CYS A 17 -5.02 34.74 7.35
C CYS A 17 -4.41 33.82 6.28
N ALA A 18 -3.16 33.38 6.51
CA ALA A 18 -2.44 32.49 5.59
C ALA A 18 -1.56 31.44 6.30
N SER A 19 -1.86 31.09 7.56
CA SER A 19 -1.00 30.18 8.35
C SER A 19 -1.70 28.93 8.92
N LEU A 20 -2.99 28.74 8.70
CA LEU A 20 -3.70 27.55 9.21
C LEU A 20 -3.61 26.33 8.28
N ALA A 21 -3.45 26.52 6.97
CA ALA A 21 -3.27 25.42 6.02
C ALA A 21 -1.89 24.76 6.18
N ASN A 22 -0.82 25.57 6.24
CA ASN A 22 0.54 25.07 6.45
C ASN A 22 0.74 24.33 7.78
N ALA A 23 0.07 24.72 8.87
CA ALA A 23 0.21 24.02 10.14
C ALA A 23 -0.43 22.63 10.12
N ALA A 24 -1.51 22.43 9.36
CA ALA A 24 -2.14 21.12 9.17
C ALA A 24 -1.29 20.20 8.27
N GLU A 25 -0.62 20.75 7.25
CA GLU A 25 0.31 20.03 6.35
C GLU A 25 1.68 19.74 6.99
N ALA A 26 2.19 20.64 7.84
CA ALA A 26 3.41 20.42 8.61
C ALA A 26 3.21 19.41 9.76
N ALA A 27 1.99 19.35 10.32
CA ALA A 27 1.64 18.37 11.36
C ALA A 27 1.52 16.94 10.82
N THR A 28 1.22 16.73 9.53
CA THR A 28 1.06 15.38 8.95
C THR A 28 2.39 14.73 8.55
N SER A 29 3.45 15.50 8.24
CA SER A 29 4.72 14.97 7.71
C SER A 29 5.58 14.21 8.73
N SER A 30 5.61 14.65 9.99
CA SER A 30 6.31 13.95 11.09
C SER A 30 5.52 12.77 11.68
N HIS A 31 4.28 12.57 11.22
CA HIS A 31 3.37 11.57 11.76
C HIS A 31 3.18 10.36 10.86
N THR A 32 3.52 10.42 9.57
CA THR A 32 3.32 9.28 8.66
C THR A 32 3.98 7.99 9.16
N ALA A 33 5.24 8.02 9.61
CA ALA A 33 5.90 6.83 10.15
C ALA A 33 5.22 6.29 11.42
N ARG A 34 4.77 7.18 12.32
CA ARG A 34 4.02 6.82 13.53
C ARG A 34 2.66 6.23 13.18
N ASP A 35 1.96 6.84 12.24
CA ASP A 35 0.64 6.41 11.80
C ASP A 35 0.76 5.05 11.08
N MET A 36 1.81 4.82 10.29
CA MET A 36 2.14 3.52 9.71
C MET A 36 2.41 2.46 10.79
N TRP A 37 3.15 2.81 11.85
CA TRP A 37 3.33 1.90 13.00
C TRP A 37 1.99 1.56 13.67
N HIS A 38 1.10 2.53 13.87
CA HIS A 38 -0.23 2.26 14.43
C HIS A 38 -1.08 1.36 13.52
N GLN A 39 -1.09 1.61 12.21
CA GLN A 39 -1.75 0.75 11.22
C GLN A 39 -1.15 -0.66 11.23
N TYR A 40 0.18 -0.78 11.33
CA TYR A 40 0.84 -2.08 11.38
C TYR A 40 0.47 -2.88 12.64
N MET A 41 0.40 -2.23 13.80
CA MET A 41 0.15 -2.89 15.08
C MET A 41 -1.32 -3.21 15.34
N ASP A 42 -2.25 -2.61 14.59
CA ASP A 42 -3.68 -2.74 14.84
C ASP A 42 -4.29 -3.96 14.11
N THR A 43 -4.45 -5.06 14.85
CA THR A 43 -4.91 -6.36 14.35
C THR A 43 -6.42 -6.60 14.51
N HIS A 44 -7.25 -5.55 14.59
CA HIS A 44 -8.70 -5.74 14.62
C HIS A 44 -9.20 -6.40 13.31
N GLY A 45 -10.42 -6.95 13.34
CA GLY A 45 -10.91 -7.88 12.31
C GLY A 45 -11.77 -7.28 11.20
N ASP A 46 -12.24 -6.04 11.32
CA ASP A 46 -13.10 -5.41 10.31
C ASP A 46 -13.06 -3.88 10.36
N CYS A 47 -13.37 -3.23 9.23
CA CYS A 47 -13.50 -1.78 9.17
C CYS A 47 -14.96 -1.30 9.37
N GLY A 48 -15.76 -2.03 10.15
CA GLY A 48 -17.13 -1.67 10.54
C GLY A 48 -18.25 -2.37 9.77
N SER A 49 -17.95 -3.31 8.88
CA SER A 49 -18.96 -4.17 8.23
C SER A 49 -18.33 -5.46 7.69
N ASN A 50 -19.17 -6.42 7.28
CA ASN A 50 -18.74 -7.66 6.61
C ASN A 50 -18.26 -7.45 5.17
N THR A 51 -18.42 -6.25 4.60
CA THR A 51 -17.92 -5.88 3.27
C THR A 51 -16.86 -4.78 3.33
N ALA A 52 -16.26 -4.59 4.50
CA ALA A 52 -15.19 -3.63 4.74
C ALA A 52 -13.94 -4.34 5.32
N PRO A 53 -13.17 -5.06 4.49
CA PRO A 53 -11.99 -5.78 4.92
C PRO A 53 -10.94 -4.85 5.55
N VAL A 54 -10.11 -5.40 6.44
CA VAL A 54 -9.16 -4.64 7.27
C VAL A 54 -8.16 -3.80 6.49
N PHE A 55 -7.81 -4.15 5.24
CA PHE A 55 -6.95 -3.30 4.39
C PHE A 55 -7.55 -1.92 4.10
N LEU A 56 -8.85 -1.71 4.37
CA LEU A 56 -9.48 -0.41 4.21
C LEU A 56 -9.18 0.55 5.37
N CYS A 57 -8.73 0.09 6.54
CA CYS A 57 -8.55 0.95 7.72
C CYS A 57 -7.30 0.66 8.57
N THR A 58 -6.65 -0.47 8.36
CA THR A 58 -5.44 -0.89 9.08
C THR A 58 -4.50 -1.70 8.19
N GLY A 59 -3.27 -1.90 8.66
CA GLY A 59 -2.16 -2.44 7.89
C GLY A 59 -1.70 -1.49 6.78
N ILE A 60 -0.69 -1.92 6.03
CA ILE A 60 -0.01 -1.10 5.03
C ILE A 60 -0.07 -1.81 3.69
N LEU A 61 -0.71 -1.17 2.70
CA LEU A 61 -0.58 -1.57 1.30
C LEU A 61 0.74 -1.03 0.77
N ILE A 62 1.63 -1.92 0.35
CA ILE A 62 3.00 -1.59 -0.06
C ILE A 62 3.31 -2.18 -1.44
N ARG A 63 3.97 -1.41 -2.30
CA ARG A 63 4.42 -1.86 -3.62
C ARG A 63 5.83 -1.40 -3.88
N GLU A 64 6.66 -2.35 -4.29
CA GLU A 64 8.00 -2.08 -4.82
C GLU A 64 7.92 -1.37 -6.17
N THR A 65 8.81 -0.41 -6.39
CA THR A 65 8.91 0.31 -7.67
C THR A 65 10.36 0.43 -8.11
N VAL A 66 10.56 0.65 -9.40
CA VAL A 66 11.86 1.02 -9.95
C VAL A 66 11.68 2.37 -10.62
N PRO A 67 12.30 3.45 -10.14
CA PRO A 67 12.23 4.71 -10.83
C PRO A 67 13.13 4.70 -12.06
N GLY A 68 12.68 5.32 -13.15
CA GLY A 68 13.44 5.39 -14.39
C GLY A 68 13.22 6.69 -15.17
N PRO A 69 13.92 6.84 -16.31
CA PRO A 69 13.68 7.94 -17.23
C PRO A 69 12.39 7.70 -18.03
N GLY A 70 11.60 8.76 -18.23
CA GLY A 70 10.45 8.74 -19.13
C GLY A 70 9.15 8.16 -18.55
N TYR A 71 9.14 7.80 -17.26
CA TYR A 71 7.94 7.40 -16.52
C TYR A 71 8.11 7.74 -15.04
N TYR A 72 7.00 7.70 -14.30
CA TYR A 72 6.99 7.86 -12.85
C TYR A 72 6.62 6.54 -12.17
N SER A 73 7.20 6.26 -11.01
CA SER A 73 7.04 4.98 -10.31
C SER A 73 5.60 4.64 -9.89
N TRP A 74 4.74 5.66 -9.77
CA TRP A 74 3.30 5.46 -9.49
C TRP A 74 2.47 5.23 -10.74
N GLN A 75 3.04 5.35 -11.95
CA GLN A 75 2.31 5.02 -13.17
C GLN A 75 2.27 3.49 -13.34
N PRO A 76 1.11 2.92 -13.71
CA PRO A 76 1.04 1.51 -14.06
C PRO A 76 1.97 1.22 -15.25
N SER A 77 2.66 0.09 -15.19
CA SER A 77 3.48 -0.42 -16.29
C SER A 77 2.63 -0.77 -17.52
N PRO A 78 3.22 -0.98 -18.71
CA PRO A 78 2.47 -1.47 -19.86
C PRO A 78 1.71 -2.78 -19.60
N GLU A 79 2.26 -3.67 -18.77
CA GLU A 79 1.57 -4.90 -18.35
C GLU A 79 0.37 -4.58 -17.45
N ASP A 80 0.55 -3.70 -16.47
CA ASP A 80 -0.53 -3.27 -15.56
C ASP A 80 -1.70 -2.65 -16.35
N VAL A 81 -1.40 -1.83 -17.38
CA VAL A 81 -2.41 -1.26 -18.28
C VAL A 81 -3.09 -2.34 -19.11
N ALA A 82 -2.33 -3.29 -19.68
CA ALA A 82 -2.87 -4.34 -20.54
C ALA A 82 -3.76 -5.33 -19.77
N THR A 83 -3.41 -5.61 -18.51
CA THR A 83 -4.13 -6.56 -17.65
C THR A 83 -5.15 -5.89 -16.74
N GLY A 84 -5.10 -4.56 -16.57
CA GLY A 84 -5.98 -3.79 -15.71
C GLY A 84 -5.74 -4.02 -14.21
N ARG A 85 -4.51 -4.37 -13.83
CA ARG A 85 -4.16 -4.72 -12.45
C ARG A 85 -2.85 -4.09 -12.00
N ILE A 86 -2.65 -3.96 -10.70
CA ILE A 86 -1.38 -3.57 -10.09
C ILE A 86 -1.20 -4.41 -8.81
N SER A 87 -0.07 -5.10 -8.70
CA SER A 87 0.24 -5.92 -7.52
C SER A 87 0.75 -5.09 -6.34
N PHE A 88 0.25 -5.38 -5.16
CA PHE A 88 0.71 -4.86 -3.87
C PHE A 88 0.92 -6.02 -2.92
N SER A 89 1.65 -5.79 -1.84
CA SER A 89 1.61 -6.64 -0.65
C SER A 89 0.91 -5.90 0.48
N TYR A 90 0.51 -6.64 1.50
CA TYR A 90 -0.10 -6.15 2.72
C TYR A 90 0.78 -6.45 3.92
N LEU A 91 1.10 -5.44 4.73
CA LEU A 91 1.85 -5.60 5.98
C LEU A 91 0.96 -5.33 7.19
N ARG A 92 0.99 -6.25 8.15
CA ARG A 92 0.43 -6.05 9.50
C ARG A 92 1.19 -6.92 10.49
N LYS A 93 1.09 -6.62 11.79
CA LYS A 93 1.77 -7.38 12.86
C LYS A 93 1.56 -8.89 12.77
N ASP A 94 0.36 -9.29 12.34
CA ASP A 94 -0.12 -10.65 12.24
C ASP A 94 -0.17 -11.18 10.79
N ALA A 95 0.42 -10.43 9.85
CA ALA A 95 0.56 -10.68 8.42
C ALA A 95 1.88 -10.06 7.91
N LYS A 96 3.02 -10.52 8.44
CA LYS A 96 4.35 -9.96 8.20
C LYS A 96 5.28 -10.99 7.55
N PHE A 97 6.11 -10.53 6.64
CA PHE A 97 7.16 -11.29 5.98
C PHE A 97 8.52 -10.58 6.12
N GLY A 98 9.62 -11.30 5.92
CA GLY A 98 10.98 -10.81 6.19
C GLY A 98 11.63 -10.07 5.02
N GLY A 99 11.10 -10.21 3.79
CA GLY A 99 11.71 -9.64 2.59
C GLY A 99 10.73 -9.47 1.44
N PHE A 100 11.06 -8.50 0.58
CA PHE A 100 10.30 -8.16 -0.61
C PHE A 100 10.69 -9.04 -1.81
N LYS A 101 9.87 -9.04 -2.86
CA LYS A 101 10.07 -9.87 -4.05
C LYS A 101 11.46 -9.59 -4.65
N SER A 102 12.26 -10.64 -4.84
CA SER A 102 13.61 -10.54 -5.42
C SER A 102 14.52 -9.52 -4.71
N GLY A 103 14.28 -9.20 -3.44
CA GLY A 103 15.04 -8.20 -2.70
C GLY A 103 14.69 -6.75 -3.10
N GLY A 104 13.44 -6.47 -3.47
CA GLY A 104 12.96 -5.10 -3.62
C GLY A 104 13.25 -4.26 -2.39
N THR A 105 13.73 -3.03 -2.58
CA THR A 105 14.22 -2.18 -1.48
C THR A 105 13.64 -0.78 -1.48
N ASN A 106 12.78 -0.41 -2.42
CA ASN A 106 12.13 0.89 -2.43
C ASN A 106 10.77 0.81 -3.13
N GLY A 107 9.93 1.81 -2.90
CA GLY A 107 8.60 1.83 -3.49
C GLY A 107 7.69 2.88 -2.90
N LEU A 108 6.40 2.59 -2.92
CA LEU A 108 5.36 3.43 -2.34
C LEU A 108 4.40 2.65 -1.45
N THR A 109 3.79 3.35 -0.51
CA THR A 109 2.67 2.83 0.30
C THR A 109 1.40 3.63 0.01
N LEU A 110 0.24 3.02 0.26
CA LEU A 110 -1.05 3.69 0.11
C LEU A 110 -1.71 3.96 1.46
N PHE A 111 -2.42 5.08 1.54
CA PHE A 111 -3.31 5.38 2.65
C PHE A 111 -4.50 4.41 2.65
N PRO A 112 -4.98 4.02 3.84
CA PRO A 112 -6.26 3.34 3.96
C PRO A 112 -7.40 4.29 3.57
N ALA A 113 -8.52 3.72 3.13
CA ALA A 113 -9.70 4.46 2.71
C ALA A 113 -10.60 4.90 3.89
N LEU A 114 -10.48 4.23 5.02
CA LEU A 114 -11.30 4.33 6.23
C LEU A 114 -10.39 4.39 7.48
N GLY A 115 -11.01 4.56 8.65
CA GLY A 115 -10.29 4.61 9.92
C GLY A 115 -9.64 5.97 10.23
N PRO A 116 -8.94 6.06 11.37
CA PRO A 116 -8.35 7.31 11.86
C PRO A 116 -7.13 7.77 11.06
N TYR A 117 -6.46 6.87 10.35
CA TYR A 117 -5.25 7.14 9.56
C TYR A 117 -5.50 7.21 8.04
N LYS A 118 -6.77 7.42 7.65
CA LYS A 118 -7.15 7.52 6.23
C LYS A 118 -6.50 8.71 5.52
N GLY A 119 -6.35 8.60 4.21
CA GLY A 119 -5.79 9.65 3.37
C GLY A 119 -6.63 10.93 3.31
N PRO A 120 -6.04 12.04 2.84
CA PRO A 120 -6.75 13.30 2.60
C PRO A 120 -8.02 13.15 1.77
N SER A 121 -9.01 14.00 2.03
CA SER A 121 -10.23 14.05 1.22
C SER A 121 -9.90 14.45 -0.23
N GLY A 122 -10.49 13.74 -1.21
CA GLY A 122 -10.36 14.07 -2.63
C GLY A 122 -9.35 13.22 -3.41
N GLN A 123 -8.67 12.30 -2.73
CA GLN A 123 -7.96 11.17 -3.34
C GLN A 123 -8.93 10.07 -3.78
N ASP A 124 -8.57 9.35 -4.83
CA ASP A 124 -9.30 8.22 -5.36
C ASP A 124 -9.15 7.01 -4.43
N LYS A 125 -10.21 6.20 -4.37
CA LYS A 125 -10.18 4.93 -3.64
C LYS A 125 -9.69 3.84 -4.58
N VAL A 126 -8.75 3.03 -4.10
CA VAL A 126 -8.31 1.83 -4.81
C VAL A 126 -9.25 0.65 -4.52
N GLU A 127 -9.48 -0.20 -5.52
CA GLU A 127 -10.24 -1.44 -5.35
C GLU A 127 -9.28 -2.63 -5.31
N VAL A 128 -9.24 -3.34 -4.18
CA VAL A 128 -8.56 -4.64 -4.08
C VAL A 128 -9.50 -5.70 -4.65
N LEU A 129 -9.03 -6.39 -5.68
CA LEU A 129 -9.80 -7.36 -6.44
C LEU A 129 -9.72 -8.76 -5.80
N CYS A 130 -8.51 -9.22 -5.53
CA CYS A 130 -8.27 -10.49 -4.85
C CYS A 130 -6.99 -10.42 -4.02
N ALA A 131 -6.85 -11.37 -3.10
CA ALA A 131 -5.70 -11.50 -2.24
C ALA A 131 -5.25 -12.96 -2.12
N PHE A 132 -3.94 -13.16 -2.17
CA PHE A 132 -3.26 -14.46 -2.09
C PHE A 132 -2.39 -14.48 -0.82
N PRO A 133 -2.45 -15.56 0.00
CA PRO A 133 -1.58 -15.69 1.17
C PRO A 133 -0.08 -15.77 0.85
N MET A 134 0.27 -16.18 -0.37
CA MET A 134 1.65 -16.24 -0.93
C MET A 134 1.69 -15.48 -2.26
N ASP A 135 2.86 -15.32 -2.88
CA ASP A 135 3.01 -14.75 -4.23
C ASP A 135 2.00 -15.39 -5.19
N GLY A 136 1.07 -14.60 -5.72
CA GLY A 136 -0.03 -15.09 -6.53
C GLY A 136 0.44 -15.56 -7.91
N TRP A 137 1.67 -15.23 -8.33
CA TRP A 137 2.18 -15.46 -9.68
C TRP A 137 1.19 -14.93 -10.72
N THR A 138 0.73 -13.71 -10.46
CA THR A 138 -0.41 -13.17 -11.16
C THR A 138 -0.12 -13.04 -12.66
N ASP A 139 1.12 -12.82 -13.09
CA ASP A 139 1.57 -12.86 -14.50
C ASP A 139 1.22 -14.17 -15.24
N HIS A 140 0.98 -15.26 -14.51
CA HIS A 140 0.54 -16.54 -15.05
C HIS A 140 -0.99 -16.73 -15.04
N ARG A 141 -1.75 -15.70 -14.65
CA ARG A 141 -3.22 -15.67 -14.50
C ARG A 141 -3.82 -14.70 -15.54
N PRO A 142 -4.10 -15.15 -16.77
CA PRO A 142 -4.44 -14.27 -17.89
C PRO A 142 -5.87 -13.71 -17.84
N THR A 143 -6.70 -14.13 -16.90
CA THR A 143 -8.11 -13.75 -16.79
C THR A 143 -8.40 -13.02 -15.49
N ASP A 144 -9.52 -12.29 -15.48
CA ASP A 144 -10.04 -11.58 -14.31
C ASP A 144 -8.99 -10.70 -13.62
N HIS A 145 -8.23 -9.94 -14.41
CA HIS A 145 -7.20 -9.01 -13.91
C HIS A 145 -6.12 -9.69 -13.05
N GLY A 146 -5.84 -10.99 -13.24
CA GLY A 146 -4.89 -11.72 -12.40
C GLY A 146 -5.51 -12.47 -11.22
N CYS A 147 -6.82 -12.35 -11.00
CA CYS A 147 -7.55 -13.10 -9.97
C CYS A 147 -8.07 -14.46 -10.46
N GLY A 148 -8.03 -14.69 -11.78
CA GLY A 148 -8.40 -15.95 -12.39
C GLY A 148 -7.38 -17.07 -12.14
N PRO A 149 -7.65 -18.28 -12.67
CA PRO A 149 -6.73 -19.40 -12.55
C PRO A 149 -5.46 -19.20 -13.37
N THR A 150 -4.40 -19.90 -12.97
CA THR A 150 -3.19 -20.07 -13.77
C THR A 150 -3.45 -21.01 -14.95
N GLN A 151 -2.64 -20.87 -15.99
CA GLN A 151 -2.69 -21.80 -17.14
C GLN A 151 -2.27 -23.23 -16.76
N THR A 152 -1.38 -23.38 -15.76
CA THR A 152 -0.88 -24.67 -15.30
C THR A 152 -1.91 -25.46 -14.50
N PHE A 153 -2.71 -24.75 -13.68
CA PHE A 153 -3.69 -25.36 -12.78
C PHE A 153 -5.08 -24.74 -12.97
N PRO A 154 -5.71 -24.90 -14.16
CA PRO A 154 -6.90 -24.15 -14.55
C PRO A 154 -8.14 -24.42 -13.69
N SER A 155 -8.20 -25.55 -12.98
CA SER A 155 -9.31 -25.89 -12.09
C SER A 155 -8.99 -25.72 -10.61
N GLN A 156 -7.73 -25.89 -10.21
CA GLN A 156 -7.31 -25.84 -8.80
C GLN A 156 -6.97 -24.42 -8.34
N SER A 157 -6.52 -23.56 -9.25
CA SER A 157 -6.10 -22.20 -8.92
C SER A 157 -7.18 -21.13 -9.17
N VAL A 158 -8.42 -21.55 -9.48
CA VAL A 158 -9.59 -20.64 -9.50
C VAL A 158 -9.79 -19.99 -8.13
N LEU A 159 -10.59 -18.92 -8.05
CA LEU A 159 -10.90 -18.24 -6.79
C LEU A 159 -11.30 -19.23 -5.69
N CYS A 160 -10.82 -19.03 -4.47
CA CYS A 160 -11.02 -19.95 -3.36
C CYS A 160 -12.51 -20.21 -3.10
N GLN A 161 -13.32 -19.15 -3.08
CA GLN A 161 -14.75 -19.28 -2.85
C GLN A 161 -15.47 -20.05 -3.97
N GLN A 162 -14.97 -20.03 -5.20
CA GLN A 162 -15.54 -20.78 -6.33
C GLN A 162 -15.45 -22.29 -6.14
N GLN A 163 -14.46 -22.74 -5.37
CA GLN A 163 -14.20 -24.16 -5.10
C GLN A 163 -14.50 -24.55 -3.63
N GLY A 164 -15.27 -23.72 -2.92
CA GLY A 164 -15.72 -24.02 -1.56
C GLY A 164 -14.66 -23.82 -0.47
N ILE A 165 -13.56 -23.12 -0.78
CA ILE A 165 -12.51 -22.79 0.19
C ILE A 165 -12.82 -21.43 0.81
N PHE A 166 -13.33 -21.46 2.05
CA PHE A 166 -13.71 -20.27 2.82
C PHE A 166 -12.94 -20.10 4.13
N THR A 167 -11.95 -20.95 4.40
CA THR A 167 -11.18 -20.88 5.66
C THR A 167 -9.70 -21.03 5.38
N ALA A 168 -8.89 -20.42 6.24
CA ALA A 168 -7.43 -20.57 6.20
C ALA A 168 -6.99 -22.04 6.27
N GLN A 169 -7.67 -22.88 7.08
CA GLN A 169 -7.36 -24.30 7.16
C GLN A 169 -7.70 -25.05 5.87
N ALA A 170 -8.83 -24.75 5.24
CA ALA A 170 -9.18 -25.32 3.94
C ALA A 170 -8.18 -24.87 2.86
N TRP A 171 -7.74 -23.61 2.90
CA TRP A 171 -6.70 -23.10 2.02
C TRP A 171 -5.36 -23.82 2.23
N LEU A 172 -4.94 -24.04 3.49
CA LEU A 172 -3.71 -24.76 3.81
C LEU A 172 -3.77 -26.22 3.32
N ASN A 173 -4.92 -26.87 3.46
CA ASN A 173 -5.14 -28.21 2.94
C ASN A 173 -4.99 -28.23 1.41
N HIS A 174 -5.56 -27.22 0.72
CA HIS A 174 -5.40 -27.06 -0.73
C HIS A 174 -3.94 -26.82 -1.12
N TRP A 175 -3.25 -25.87 -0.46
CA TRP A 175 -1.84 -25.59 -0.65
C TRP A 175 -0.96 -26.84 -0.54
N ASN A 176 -1.22 -27.69 0.46
CA ASN A 176 -0.47 -28.93 0.68
C ASN A 176 -0.87 -30.08 -0.27
N ALA A 177 -2.00 -29.96 -0.97
CA ALA A 177 -2.43 -30.92 -1.98
C ALA A 177 -1.79 -30.68 -3.36
N ALA A 178 -0.99 -29.62 -3.51
CA ALA A 178 -0.25 -29.36 -4.74
C ALA A 178 0.60 -30.58 -5.15
N PRO A 179 0.57 -30.99 -6.44
CA PRO A 179 1.34 -32.15 -6.90
C PRO A 179 2.83 -32.03 -6.56
N GLY A 180 3.45 -33.15 -6.15
CA GLY A 180 4.87 -33.18 -5.83
C GLY A 180 5.74 -32.65 -6.98
N GLY A 181 6.68 -31.76 -6.67
CA GLY A 181 7.57 -31.13 -7.64
C GLY A 181 6.96 -29.96 -8.44
N SER A 182 5.70 -29.61 -8.21
CA SER A 182 5.08 -28.43 -8.81
C SER A 182 5.34 -27.14 -8.01
N ASN A 183 5.22 -25.99 -8.67
CA ASN A 183 5.22 -24.69 -8.00
C ASN A 183 3.85 -24.48 -7.31
N ARG A 184 3.84 -24.48 -5.98
CA ARG A 184 2.62 -24.30 -5.17
C ARG A 184 1.99 -22.93 -5.36
N ASN A 185 2.79 -21.90 -5.66
CA ASN A 185 2.26 -20.57 -5.94
C ASN A 185 1.37 -20.53 -7.20
N LEU A 186 1.65 -21.38 -8.19
CA LEU A 186 0.78 -21.54 -9.36
C LEU A 186 -0.48 -22.36 -9.07
N TYR A 187 -0.44 -23.23 -8.04
CA TYR A 187 -1.54 -24.12 -7.65
C TYR A 187 -2.55 -23.44 -6.73
N GLN A 188 -2.11 -22.51 -5.88
CA GLN A 188 -2.94 -21.87 -4.88
C GLN A 188 -4.14 -21.13 -5.51
N CYS A 189 -5.21 -21.01 -4.71
CA CYS A 189 -6.31 -20.11 -4.99
C CYS A 189 -6.11 -18.76 -4.30
N GLY A 190 -6.66 -17.70 -4.88
CA GLY A 190 -6.81 -16.38 -4.25
C GLY A 190 -8.22 -16.16 -3.75
N PHE A 191 -8.38 -15.34 -2.72
CA PHE A 191 -9.69 -14.95 -2.19
C PHE A 191 -10.22 -13.73 -2.93
N ASP A 192 -11.45 -13.79 -3.42
CA ASP A 192 -12.16 -12.63 -3.96
C ASP A 192 -12.56 -11.68 -2.83
N VAL A 193 -12.08 -10.43 -2.89
CA VAL A 193 -12.32 -9.41 -1.85
C VAL A 193 -12.93 -8.13 -2.44
N ARG A 194 -13.37 -8.18 -3.71
CA ARG A 194 -14.08 -7.08 -4.37
C ARG A 194 -15.29 -6.65 -3.58
N HIS A 195 -15.55 -5.35 -3.54
CA HIS A 195 -16.78 -4.84 -2.93
C HIS A 195 -18.05 -5.45 -3.57
N SER A 196 -17.97 -5.77 -4.86
CA SER A 196 -19.03 -6.40 -5.66
C SER A 196 -19.07 -7.93 -5.60
N SER A 197 -18.26 -8.57 -4.75
CA SER A 197 -18.13 -10.03 -4.70
C SER A 197 -19.49 -10.73 -4.52
N PRO A 198 -19.79 -11.78 -5.34
CA PRO A 198 -21.03 -12.53 -5.21
C PRO A 198 -21.03 -13.48 -3.99
N TYR A 199 -19.86 -13.75 -3.40
CA TYR A 199 -19.70 -14.72 -2.32
C TYR A 199 -20.14 -14.17 -0.95
N LYS A 200 -20.31 -12.84 -0.84
CA LYS A 200 -20.65 -12.11 0.39
C LYS A 200 -19.54 -12.26 1.45
N ASP A 201 -19.53 -11.38 2.45
CA ASP A 201 -18.53 -11.34 3.53
C ASP A 201 -17.05 -11.30 3.06
N THR A 202 -16.70 -10.26 2.30
CA THR A 202 -15.30 -10.05 1.88
C THR A 202 -14.35 -9.76 3.03
N THR A 203 -14.90 -9.33 4.17
CA THR A 203 -14.12 -9.09 5.38
C THR A 203 -13.60 -10.38 5.98
N ASP A 204 -14.47 -11.40 6.12
CA ASP A 204 -13.99 -12.72 6.49
C ASP A 204 -13.03 -13.27 5.44
N ALA A 205 -13.33 -13.16 4.14
CA ALA A 205 -12.44 -13.64 3.08
C ALA A 205 -11.00 -13.12 3.22
N PHE A 206 -10.82 -11.82 3.47
CA PHE A 206 -9.48 -11.25 3.70
C PHE A 206 -8.88 -11.65 5.06
N ASN A 207 -9.70 -11.78 6.11
CA ASN A 207 -9.22 -12.32 7.39
C ASN A 207 -8.70 -13.76 7.25
N GLN A 208 -9.26 -14.56 6.35
CA GLN A 208 -8.76 -15.91 6.06
C GLN A 208 -7.43 -15.90 5.29
N VAL A 209 -7.15 -14.85 4.51
CA VAL A 209 -5.82 -14.63 3.91
C VAL A 209 -4.78 -14.46 5.02
N ILE A 210 -5.03 -13.53 5.95
CA ILE A 210 -4.14 -13.25 7.09
C ILE A 210 -3.93 -14.51 7.95
N LYS A 211 -5.00 -15.24 8.27
CA LYS A 211 -4.90 -16.50 9.02
C LYS A 211 -4.14 -17.59 8.25
N ALA A 212 -4.24 -17.64 6.92
CA ALA A 212 -3.48 -18.59 6.11
C ALA A 212 -1.98 -18.30 6.16
N MET A 213 -1.58 -17.02 6.13
CA MET A 213 -0.19 -16.62 6.35
C MET A 213 0.31 -17.09 7.73
N GLN A 214 -0.49 -16.89 8.79
CA GLN A 214 -0.15 -17.36 10.14
C GLN A 214 0.03 -18.89 10.22
N LEU A 215 -0.82 -19.64 9.52
CA LEU A 215 -0.71 -21.10 9.45
C LEU A 215 0.53 -21.58 8.69
N LEU A 216 0.98 -20.81 7.69
CA LEU A 216 2.21 -21.10 6.94
C LEU A 216 3.48 -20.79 7.75
N GLY A 217 3.42 -19.80 8.65
CA GLY A 217 4.54 -19.41 9.51
C GLY A 217 5.79 -19.08 8.70
N GLU A 218 6.89 -19.77 8.98
CA GLU A 218 8.18 -19.54 8.32
C GLU A 218 8.13 -19.69 6.78
N THR A 219 7.19 -20.48 6.25
CA THR A 219 7.03 -20.60 4.80
C THR A 219 6.57 -19.29 4.16
N GLU A 220 5.61 -18.59 4.78
CA GLU A 220 5.17 -17.28 4.27
C GLU A 220 6.17 -16.20 4.64
N PHE A 221 6.75 -16.26 5.84
CA PHE A 221 7.73 -15.28 6.30
C PHE A 221 8.95 -15.13 5.37
N HIS A 222 9.35 -16.22 4.70
CA HIS A 222 10.46 -16.24 3.73
C HIS A 222 10.03 -15.96 2.28
N ASP A 223 8.76 -15.63 2.06
CA ASP A 223 8.21 -15.19 0.78
C ASP A 223 7.43 -13.88 1.02
N HIS A 224 6.28 -13.69 0.36
CA HIS A 224 5.40 -12.54 0.55
C HIS A 224 3.97 -12.89 0.12
N ASN A 225 2.99 -12.14 0.63
CA ASN A 225 1.62 -12.16 0.09
C ASN A 225 1.48 -11.24 -1.14
N GLU A 226 0.42 -11.45 -1.91
CA GLU A 226 0.07 -10.61 -3.05
C GLU A 226 -1.41 -10.20 -3.03
N LEU A 227 -1.66 -8.91 -3.12
CA LEU A 227 -2.95 -8.30 -3.38
C LEU A 227 -2.97 -7.77 -4.81
N VAL A 228 -4.04 -8.08 -5.54
CA VAL A 228 -4.29 -7.53 -6.87
C VAL A 228 -5.20 -6.32 -6.72
N ILE A 229 -4.70 -5.14 -7.05
CA ILE A 229 -5.47 -3.90 -7.06
C ILE A 229 -5.86 -3.55 -8.50
N SER A 230 -7.06 -2.99 -8.72
CA SER A 230 -7.45 -2.48 -10.04
C SER A 230 -6.48 -1.38 -10.50
N ALA A 231 -6.00 -1.47 -11.74
CA ALA A 231 -5.09 -0.46 -12.27
C ALA A 231 -5.80 0.89 -12.45
N TRP A 232 -5.18 1.95 -11.94
CA TRP A 232 -5.58 3.31 -12.27
C TRP A 232 -5.05 3.71 -13.66
N SER A 233 -5.51 4.86 -14.16
CA SER A 233 -5.07 5.37 -15.47
C SER A 233 -3.58 5.69 -15.49
N ALA A 234 -2.87 5.35 -16.57
CA ALA A 234 -1.50 5.79 -16.80
C ALA A 234 -1.34 7.32 -16.89
N THR A 235 -2.43 8.03 -17.14
CA THR A 235 -2.50 9.51 -17.20
C THR A 235 -3.10 10.13 -15.94
N ILE A 236 -3.22 9.37 -14.84
CA ILE A 236 -3.77 9.90 -13.58
C ILE A 236 -2.97 11.10 -13.08
N ASP A 237 -3.68 12.10 -12.57
CA ASP A 237 -3.07 13.15 -11.78
C ASP A 237 -2.56 12.52 -10.47
N PRO A 238 -1.24 12.53 -10.19
CA PRO A 238 -0.71 11.88 -9.00
C PRO A 238 -1.26 12.43 -7.69
N SER A 239 -1.77 13.67 -7.66
CA SER A 239 -2.43 14.23 -6.47
C SER A 239 -3.75 13.52 -6.12
N LYS A 240 -4.31 12.74 -7.05
CA LYS A 240 -5.47 11.88 -6.83
C LYS A 240 -5.12 10.51 -6.28
N LEU A 241 -3.87 10.06 -6.40
CA LEU A 241 -3.48 8.77 -5.85
C LEU A 241 -3.40 8.84 -4.32
N PRO A 242 -3.86 7.81 -3.59
CA PRO A 242 -3.77 7.77 -2.14
C PRO A 242 -2.37 7.36 -1.67
N ILE A 243 -1.30 7.93 -2.25
CA ILE A 243 0.07 7.59 -1.83
C ILE A 243 0.31 8.18 -0.44
N GLN A 244 0.69 7.33 0.51
CA GLN A 244 0.98 7.67 1.90
C GLN A 244 2.46 8.00 2.10
N SER A 245 3.35 7.22 1.51
CA SER A 245 4.79 7.43 1.60
C SER A 245 5.49 6.87 0.37
N PHE A 246 6.66 7.43 0.05
CA PHE A 246 7.70 6.67 -0.62
C PHE A 246 8.51 5.96 0.46
N PHE A 247 9.06 4.79 0.16
CA PHE A 247 9.86 4.07 1.14
C PHE A 247 11.18 3.58 0.57
N TYR A 248 12.12 3.34 1.48
CA TYR A 248 13.29 2.51 1.22
C TYR A 248 13.53 1.55 2.39
N VAL A 249 14.16 0.42 2.10
CA VAL A 249 14.50 -0.63 3.05
C VAL A 249 15.95 -0.45 3.49
N ALA A 250 16.17 -0.44 4.80
CA ALA A 250 17.51 -0.43 5.38
C ALA A 250 17.50 -1.01 6.80
N VAL A 251 18.52 -1.80 7.13
CA VAL A 251 18.69 -2.47 8.44
C VAL A 251 19.80 -1.83 9.27
N GLY A 252 19.65 -1.80 10.59
CA GLY A 252 20.66 -1.27 11.51
C GLY A 252 21.11 0.16 11.15
N ASN A 253 22.41 0.35 10.91
CA ASN A 253 23.00 1.66 10.57
C ASN A 253 23.19 1.86 9.05
N ASP A 254 22.59 1.02 8.20
CA ASP A 254 22.66 1.18 6.74
C ASP A 254 22.04 2.53 6.32
N ALA A 255 22.75 3.25 5.45
CA ALA A 255 22.34 4.53 4.89
C ALA A 255 21.31 4.39 3.75
N GLY A 256 20.98 3.17 3.33
CA GLY A 256 19.98 2.86 2.29
C GLY A 256 20.52 2.90 0.86
N GLY A 257 21.65 3.60 0.61
CA GLY A 257 22.34 3.58 -0.68
C GLY A 257 21.45 3.88 -1.88
N GLN A 258 21.40 2.96 -2.85
CA GLN A 258 20.57 3.11 -4.05
C GLN A 258 19.07 3.12 -3.74
N ALA A 259 18.63 2.40 -2.70
CA ALA A 259 17.22 2.35 -2.33
C ALA A 259 16.71 3.72 -1.85
N LEU A 260 17.50 4.41 -1.02
CA LEU A 260 17.21 5.79 -0.62
C LEU A 260 17.27 6.74 -1.83
N ALA A 261 18.28 6.60 -2.69
CA ALA A 261 18.38 7.43 -3.90
C ALA A 261 17.16 7.27 -4.84
N ASN A 262 16.61 6.06 -4.94
CA ASN A 262 15.39 5.78 -5.69
C ASN A 262 14.17 6.45 -5.06
N ALA A 263 13.96 6.30 -3.74
CA ALA A 263 12.87 6.96 -3.02
C ALA A 263 12.95 8.49 -3.12
N GLN A 264 14.15 9.05 -3.05
CA GLN A 264 14.41 10.48 -3.26
C GLN A 264 14.07 10.95 -4.68
N LYS A 265 14.34 10.12 -5.69
CA LYS A 265 13.94 10.42 -7.07
C LYS A 265 12.42 10.47 -7.17
N ASP A 266 11.71 9.47 -6.63
CA ASP A 266 10.24 9.44 -6.66
C ASP A 266 9.62 10.64 -5.93
N GLN A 267 10.17 11.02 -4.77
CA GLN A 267 9.71 12.21 -4.05
C GLN A 267 9.89 13.50 -4.86
N LYS A 268 11.06 13.70 -5.48
CA LYS A 268 11.33 14.87 -6.32
C LYS A 268 10.41 14.90 -7.54
N ASP A 269 10.22 13.75 -8.18
CA ASP A 269 9.34 13.63 -9.34
C ASP A 269 7.91 14.00 -8.96
N TYR A 270 7.38 13.47 -7.85
CA TYR A 270 6.04 13.80 -7.37
C TYR A 270 5.90 15.29 -7.06
N TYR A 271 6.85 15.86 -6.31
CA TYR A 271 6.86 17.28 -5.95
C TYR A 271 6.84 18.18 -7.18
N ASN A 272 7.63 17.86 -8.21
CA ASN A 272 7.69 18.63 -9.45
C ASN A 272 6.39 18.53 -10.26
N VAL A 273 5.84 17.32 -10.41
CA VAL A 273 4.60 17.10 -11.19
C VAL A 273 3.40 17.77 -10.52
N THR A 274 3.32 17.70 -9.19
CA THR A 274 2.22 18.30 -8.41
C THR A 274 2.45 19.77 -8.06
N ARG A 275 3.58 20.36 -8.47
CA ARG A 275 3.96 21.75 -8.20
C ARG A 275 4.03 22.10 -6.71
N GLY A 276 4.60 21.18 -5.92
CA GLY A 276 4.88 21.40 -4.50
C GLY A 276 4.23 20.40 -3.55
N GLY A 277 3.52 19.39 -4.06
CA GLY A 277 2.95 18.34 -3.21
C GLY A 277 4.04 17.57 -2.47
N PHE A 278 3.81 17.29 -1.19
CA PHE A 278 4.75 16.58 -0.34
C PHE A 278 4.25 15.17 0.00
N ILE A 279 5.08 14.17 -0.32
CA ILE A 279 4.95 12.79 0.18
C ILE A 279 6.24 12.47 0.93
N PRO A 280 6.18 12.05 2.21
CA PRO A 280 7.38 11.75 2.97
C PRO A 280 8.06 10.47 2.47
N ILE A 281 9.38 10.44 2.60
CA ILE A 281 10.17 9.20 2.52
C ILE A 281 10.21 8.58 3.92
N VAL A 282 9.79 7.33 4.02
CA VAL A 282 9.84 6.54 5.25
C VAL A 282 10.86 5.41 5.08
N ARG A 283 11.82 5.35 5.99
CA ARG A 283 12.71 4.19 6.13
C ARG A 283 11.93 3.03 6.74
N ILE A 284 11.96 1.87 6.10
CA ILE A 284 11.39 0.63 6.59
C ILE A 284 12.51 -0.33 7.00
N THR A 285 12.38 -0.94 8.17
CA THR A 285 13.24 -2.05 8.61
C THR A 285 12.37 -3.30 8.75
N PRO A 286 12.55 -4.31 7.88
CA PRO A 286 11.83 -5.58 7.98
C PRO A 286 12.21 -6.35 9.25
N PRO A 287 11.28 -7.19 9.77
CA PRO A 287 11.57 -8.08 10.89
C PRO A 287 12.61 -9.13 10.48
N ALA A 288 13.52 -9.48 11.39
CA ALA A 288 14.51 -10.54 11.16
C ALA A 288 13.91 -11.95 11.40
N SER A 289 12.82 -12.02 12.17
CA SER A 289 12.10 -13.25 12.52
C SER A 289 10.62 -12.98 12.77
N LEU A 290 9.80 -14.02 12.86
CA LEU A 290 8.37 -13.91 13.22
C LEU A 290 8.13 -13.27 14.59
N SER A 291 9.11 -13.27 15.51
CA SER A 291 9.00 -12.57 16.79
C SER A 291 9.29 -11.07 16.73
N ASP A 292 9.94 -10.61 15.67
CA ASP A 292 10.28 -9.19 15.48
C ASP A 292 9.18 -8.46 14.71
N ASP A 293 9.13 -7.14 14.82
CA ASP A 293 8.16 -6.30 14.13
C ASP A 293 8.85 -5.44 13.05
N TYR A 294 8.08 -5.00 12.05
CA TYR A 294 8.53 -3.96 11.12
C TYR A 294 8.71 -2.64 11.86
N ASP A 295 9.76 -1.89 11.52
CA ASP A 295 9.97 -0.55 12.05
C ASP A 295 9.90 0.52 10.95
N PHE A 296 9.38 1.70 11.31
CA PHE A 296 9.08 2.79 10.39
C PHE A 296 9.68 4.10 10.92
N HIS A 297 10.58 4.71 10.15
CA HIS A 297 11.26 5.93 10.56
C HIS A 297 11.11 7.03 9.52
N PHE A 298 10.66 8.19 9.97
CA PHE A 298 10.81 9.44 9.21
C PHE A 298 12.13 10.09 9.62
N LYS A 299 12.98 10.39 8.64
CA LYS A 299 14.22 11.15 8.86
C LYS A 299 14.20 12.41 8.00
N PRO A 300 14.35 13.61 8.59
CA PRO A 300 14.43 14.85 7.83
C PRO A 300 15.53 14.84 6.77
N GLU A 301 16.67 14.23 7.06
CA GLU A 301 17.82 14.11 6.17
C GLU A 301 17.60 13.20 4.95
N ASP A 302 16.61 12.31 5.02
CA ASP A 302 16.27 11.43 3.88
C ASP A 302 15.44 12.18 2.82
N GLN A 303 14.80 13.29 3.18
CA GLN A 303 13.90 14.04 2.31
C GLN A 303 14.68 14.86 1.27
N ALA A 304 14.31 14.74 0.00
CA ALA A 304 14.93 15.41 -1.14
C ALA A 304 14.19 16.68 -1.61
N VAL A 305 13.13 17.09 -0.90
CA VAL A 305 12.33 18.29 -1.15
C VAL A 305 12.06 19.02 0.18
N PRO A 306 11.68 20.31 0.16
CA PRO A 306 11.36 21.04 1.40
C PRO A 306 10.26 20.35 2.21
N ILE A 307 10.52 20.17 3.51
CA ILE A 307 9.53 19.66 4.46
C ILE A 307 8.59 20.83 4.81
N PRO A 308 7.25 20.66 4.70
CA PRO A 308 6.27 21.71 5.00
C PRO A 308 6.29 22.25 6.43
#